data_AF-A0A8T3WFQ0-F1
#
_entry.id   AF-A0A8T3WFQ0-F1
#
_cell.length_a   1.000
_cell.length_b   1.000
_cell.length_c   1.000
_cell.angle_alpha   90.00
_cell.angle_beta   90.00
_cell.angle_gamma   90.00
#
_symmetry.space_group_name_H-M   'P 1'
#
loop_
_entity.id
_entity.type
_entity.pdbx_description
1 polymer ?
#
loop_
_entity_poly.entity_id
_entity_poly.type
_entity_poly.pdbx_seq_one_letter_code
_entity_poly.pdbx_strand_id
1 'polypeptide(L)' 'MMTRGNRTLLLFVYLIFALYFINSALGFIAMPGFFDSIDKWITLIGGILILIGGFSYYRSSRYGGM' A
#
# COMPACT_ATOMS: atom_id res chain seq x y z
N MET A 1 11.27 20.21 -1.84
CA MET A 1 11.61 19.39 -0.66
C MET A 1 10.33 18.99 0.07
N MET A 2 9.98 17.69 0.13
CA MET A 2 8.89 17.23 0.99
C MET A 2 9.33 17.25 2.45
N THR A 3 8.55 17.89 3.31
CA THR A 3 8.76 17.91 4.76
C THR A 3 8.66 16.50 5.33
N ARG A 4 9.37 16.23 6.44
CA ARG A 4 9.38 14.91 7.09
C ARG A 4 7.96 14.42 7.41
N GLY A 5 7.05 15.32 7.79
CA GLY A 5 5.64 15.02 8.03
C GLY A 5 4.90 14.50 6.79
N ASN A 6 5.13 15.08 5.61
CA ASN A 6 4.48 14.65 4.37
C ASN A 6 4.86 13.22 3.97
N ARG A 7 6.09 12.80 4.25
CA ARG A 7 6.57 11.44 3.93
C ARG A 7 5.92 10.39 4.82
N THR A 8 5.77 10.70 6.11
CA THR A 8 5.05 9.83 7.06
C THR A 8 3.58 9.71 6.69
N LEU A 9 2.94 10.82 6.30
CA LEU A 9 1.57 10.80 5.77
C LEU A 9 1.44 9.91 4.53
N LEU A 10 2.33 10.05 3.55
CA LEU A 10 2.34 9.18 2.37
C LEU A 10 2.54 7.71 2.73
N LEU A 11 3.43 7.40 3.68
CA LEU A 11 3.62 6.03 4.15
C LEU A 11 2.33 5.46 4.76
N PHE A 12 1.60 6.23 5.55
CA PHE A 12 0.29 5.80 6.07
C PHE A 12 -0.73 5.56 4.96
N VAL A 13 -0.76 6.41 3.94
CA VAL A 13 -1.60 6.21 2.75
C VAL A 13 -1.25 4.88 2.07
N TYR A 14 0.03 4.64 1.78
CA TYR A 14 0.49 3.37 1.20
C TYR A 14 0.08 2.17 2.06
N LEU A 15 0.21 2.28 3.39
CA LEU A 15 -0.14 1.21 4.32
C LEU A 15 -1.64 0.88 4.29
N ILE A 16 -2.50 1.91 4.29
CA ILE A 16 -3.97 1.75 4.27
C ILE A 16 -4.40 1.08 2.96
N PHE A 17 -3.89 1.54 1.82
CA PHE A 17 -4.21 0.95 0.52
C PHE A 17 -3.73 -0.50 0.42
N ALA A 18 -2.52 -0.79 0.87
CA ALA A 18 -2.01 -2.15 0.90
C ALA A 18 -2.87 -3.08 1.76
N LEU A 19 -3.22 -2.67 2.98
CA LEU A 19 -4.08 -3.44 3.87
C LEU A 19 -5.46 -3.68 3.26
N TYR A 20 -6.02 -2.68 2.57
CA TYR A 20 -7.29 -2.81 1.86
C TYR A 20 -7.21 -3.87 0.75
N PHE A 21 -6.16 -3.83 -0.07
CA PHE A 21 -5.94 -4.79 -1.16
C PHE A 21 -5.72 -6.21 -0.63
N ILE A 22 -4.90 -6.36 0.41
CA ILE A 22 -4.68 -7.66 1.07
C ILE A 22 -5.98 -8.18 1.69
N ASN A 23 -6.77 -7.33 2.33
CA ASN A 23 -8.06 -7.70 2.88
C ASN A 23 -9.04 -8.17 1.79
N SER A 24 -9.05 -7.51 0.62
CA SER A 24 -9.91 -7.92 -0.50
C SER A 24 -9.57 -9.32 -1.02
N ALA A 25 -8.28 -9.68 -0.99
CA ALA A 25 -7.81 -10.97 -1.47
C ALA A 25 -8.03 -12.10 -0.44
N LEU A 26 -7.79 -11.82 0.85
CA LEU A 26 -7.86 -12.80 1.93
C LEU A 26 -9.25 -12.89 2.58
N GLY A 27 -10.11 -11.90 2.38
CA GLY A 27 -11.49 -11.90 2.86
C GLY A 27 -11.64 -11.73 4.37
N PHE A 28 -10.70 -11.07 5.07
CA PHE A 28 -10.80 -10.88 6.53
C PHE A 28 -11.99 -10.00 6.94
N ILE A 29 -12.37 -9.03 6.11
CA ILE A 29 -13.52 -8.13 6.28
C ILE A 29 -14.36 -8.19 5.01
N ALA A 30 -15.68 -8.36 5.17
CA ALA A 30 -16.64 -8.40 4.07
C ALA A 30 -16.52 -7.12 3.22
N MET A 31 -16.15 -7.30 1.96
CA MET A 31 -16.05 -6.21 1.01
C MET A 31 -17.35 -6.06 0.23
N PRO A 32 -17.68 -4.84 -0.21
CA PRO A 32 -18.78 -4.64 -1.14
C PRO A 32 -18.47 -5.39 -2.45
N GLY A 33 -19.49 -6.01 -3.06
CA GLY A 33 -19.36 -6.92 -4.20
C GLY A 33 -18.72 -6.32 -5.47
N PHE A 34 -18.41 -5.02 -5.48
CA PHE A 34 -17.61 -4.40 -6.54
C PHE A 34 -16.20 -4.98 -6.64
N PHE A 35 -15.65 -5.49 -5.53
CA PHE A 35 -14.30 -6.09 -5.49
C PHE A 35 -14.29 -7.60 -5.73
N ASP A 36 -15.46 -8.28 -5.69
CA ASP A 36 -15.56 -9.73 -5.94
C ASP A 36 -15.23 -10.12 -7.39
N SER A 37 -15.38 -9.17 -8.33
CA SER A 37 -15.07 -9.38 -9.75
C SER A 37 -13.57 -9.34 -10.07
N ILE A 38 -12.73 -8.90 -9.14
CA ILE A 38 -11.29 -8.76 -9.34
C ILE A 38 -10.59 -10.04 -8.90
N ASP A 39 -9.65 -10.52 -9.71
CA ASP A 39 -8.86 -11.71 -9.36
C ASP A 39 -8.07 -11.47 -8.05
N LYS A 40 -8.32 -12.34 -7.07
CA LYS A 40 -7.77 -12.23 -5.71
C LYS A 40 -6.25 -12.25 -5.70
N TRP A 41 -5.60 -12.97 -6.60
CA TRP A 41 -4.14 -13.04 -6.68
C TRP A 41 -3.56 -11.74 -7.21
N ILE A 42 -4.21 -11.12 -8.21
CA ILE A 42 -3.82 -9.81 -8.71
C ILE A 42 -3.92 -8.76 -7.60
N THR A 43 -5.01 -8.76 -6.83
CA THR A 43 -5.18 -7.80 -5.73
C THR A 43 -4.18 -8.03 -4.60
N LEU A 44 -3.86 -9.28 -4.28
CA LEU A 44 -2.83 -9.63 -3.29
C LEU A 44 -1.45 -9.14 -3.71
N ILE A 45 -1.03 -9.45 -4.94
CA ILE A 45 0.27 -9.02 -5.49
C ILE A 45 0.33 -7.50 -5.54
N GLY A 46 -0.74 -6.83 -5.95
CA GLY A 46 -0.86 -5.37 -5.91
C GLY A 46 -0.65 -4.81 -4.52
N GLY A 47 -1.31 -5.37 -3.50
CA GLY A 47 -1.12 -4.95 -2.10
C GLY A 47 0.32 -5.11 -1.61
N ILE A 48 0.98 -6.22 -1.94
CA ILE A 48 2.38 -6.47 -1.59
C ILE A 48 3.32 -5.47 -2.30
N LEU A 49 3.10 -5.19 -3.58
CA LEU A 49 3.86 -4.19 -4.33
C LEU A 49 3.70 -2.79 -3.74
N ILE A 50 2.50 -2.43 -3.30
CA ILE A 50 2.22 -1.15 -2.63
C ILE A 50 2.97 -1.07 -1.28
N LEU A 51 3.05 -2.15 -0.50
CA LEU A 51 3.87 -2.20 0.72
C LEU A 51 5.35 -2.00 0.43
N ILE A 52 5.88 -2.77 -0.51
CA ILE A 52 7.30 -2.71 -0.89
C ILE A 52 7.64 -1.31 -1.43
N GLY A 53 6.79 -0.76 -2.30
CA GLY A 53 6.93 0.57 -2.87
C GLY A 53 6.87 1.67 -1.81
N GLY A 54 5.88 1.63 -0.92
CA GLY A 54 5.75 2.60 0.18
C GLY A 54 6.92 2.56 1.15
N PHE A 55 7.40 1.37 1.52
CA PHE A 55 8.56 1.20 2.38
C PHE A 55 9.87 1.63 1.69
N SER A 56 10.03 1.27 0.42
CA SER A 56 11.18 1.68 -0.41
C SER A 56 11.21 3.19 -0.60
N TYR A 57 10.07 3.85 -0.83
CA TYR A 57 9.97 5.30 -0.92
C TYR A 57 10.37 5.99 0.39
N TYR A 58 9.88 5.49 1.51
CA TYR A 58 10.24 6.00 2.84
C TYR A 58 11.73 5.81 3.15
N ARG A 59 12.31 4.65 2.79
CA ARG A 59 13.74 4.34 2.99
C ARG A 59 14.66 5.10 2.04
N SER A 60 14.32 5.16 0.76
CA SER A 60 15.13 5.83 -0.28
C SER A 60 15.28 7.32 0.03
N SER A 61 14.26 7.95 0.61
CA SER A 61 14.35 9.35 1.06
C SER A 61 15.27 9.59 2.27
N ARG A 62 15.82 8.53 2.89
CA ARG A 62 16.94 8.62 3.86
C ARG A 62 18.33 8.49 3.21
N TYR A 63 18.43 7.96 2.00
CA TYR A 63 19.70 7.74 1.29
C TYR A 63 19.86 8.62 0.03
N GLY A 64 18.77 9.14 -0.55
CA GLY A 64 18.76 10.14 -1.63
C GLY A 64 18.82 11.58 -1.12
N GLY A 65 19.54 11.79 -0.02
CA GLY A 65 19.95 13.10 0.46
C GLY A 65 21.41 13.37 0.04
N MET A 66 21.69 13.21 -1.24
CA MET A 66 22.82 13.79 -1.96
C MET A 66 22.29 14.24 -3.32
#